data_AF-A0A9W8MH75-F1
#
_entry.id   AF-A0A9W8MH75-F1
#
_cell.length_a   1.000
_cell.length_b   1.000
_cell.length_c   1.000
_cell.angle_alpha   90.00
_cell.angle_beta   90.00
_cell.angle_gamma   90.00
#
_symmetry.space_group_name_H-M   'P 1'
#
loop_
_entity.id
_entity.type
_entity.pdbx_description
1 polymer ?
#
loop_
_entity_poly.entity_id
_entity_poly.type
_entity_poly.pdbx_seq_one_letter_code
_entity_poly.pdbx_strand_id
1 'polypeptide(L)'
;MSCPKCVEGYELPGEPRGSIQAEFQGAYFTTFQSQDASSSGSNTSKRAVVLLTDGFGLPLKNCKVIADKISTSLECDVWIPDYFQGRPLIPLNAMSGPDKASQKMSILDWIKFIFLNGIPSIPAFISSRPSVVDARLASFFALLKEKKPHYEKIGAVGYCYGGSAVIRLASTSSIHSVVVCHPGQFSMKEVRQMKVPSSWACPEGTQHGFAARPNLAYPEIVEAHEKALEQTISWFKKTLVVG
;
A
#
# COMPACT_ATOMS: atom_id res chain seq x y z
N MET A 1 13.49 -13.57 -4.83
CA MET A 1 13.11 -14.58 -3.83
C MET A 1 11.71 -14.21 -3.35
N SER A 2 10.67 -14.77 -3.95
CA SER A 2 9.26 -14.56 -3.60
C SER A 2 8.95 -15.37 -2.33
N CYS A 3 8.36 -14.72 -1.32
CA CYS A 3 8.18 -15.29 0.02
C CYS A 3 7.00 -16.28 0.09
N PRO A 4 7.13 -17.43 0.77
CA PRO A 4 6.13 -18.51 0.81
C PRO A 4 4.95 -18.32 1.80
N LYS A 5 4.77 -17.14 2.42
CA LYS A 5 3.77 -16.90 3.48
C LYS A 5 2.81 -15.75 3.15
N CYS A 6 2.34 -15.64 1.91
CA CYS A 6 1.60 -14.48 1.40
C CYS A 6 0.12 -14.39 1.75
N VAL A 7 -0.50 -15.44 2.30
CA VAL A 7 -1.98 -15.56 2.35
C VAL A 7 -2.57 -15.41 3.74
N GLU A 8 -1.82 -15.65 4.80
CA GLU A 8 -2.29 -15.50 6.19
C GLU A 8 -2.31 -14.02 6.61
N GLY A 9 -3.31 -13.61 7.39
CA GLY A 9 -3.39 -12.25 7.91
C GLY A 9 -4.77 -11.94 8.49
N TYR A 10 -4.83 -10.98 9.41
CA TYR A 10 -6.05 -10.66 10.17
C TYR A 10 -6.53 -9.27 9.81
N GLU A 11 -7.83 -9.03 9.98
CA GLU A 11 -8.39 -7.69 9.85
C GLU A 11 -7.94 -6.82 11.03
N LEU A 12 -7.48 -5.61 10.74
CA LEU A 12 -7.11 -4.63 11.75
C LEU A 12 -8.37 -4.08 12.44
N PRO A 13 -8.33 -3.85 13.76
CA PRO A 13 -9.43 -3.20 14.47
C PRO A 13 -9.62 -1.74 14.00
N GLY A 14 -10.86 -1.26 14.08
CA GLY A 14 -11.28 0.09 13.68
C GLY A 14 -12.07 0.12 12.38
N GLU A 15 -12.80 1.20 12.12
CA GLU A 15 -13.57 1.38 10.87
C GLU A 15 -12.92 2.43 9.97
N PRO A 16 -12.92 2.24 8.64
CA PRO A 16 -12.46 3.24 7.69
C PRO A 16 -13.29 4.53 7.80
N ARG A 17 -12.62 5.69 7.85
CA ARG A 17 -13.27 7.02 7.98
C ARG A 17 -13.39 7.79 6.68
N GLY A 18 -12.52 7.49 5.72
CA GLY A 18 -12.56 8.03 4.36
C GLY A 18 -13.62 7.41 3.45
N SER A 19 -13.60 7.79 2.18
CA SER A 19 -14.60 7.42 1.17
C SER A 19 -13.99 7.16 -0.21
N ILE A 20 -14.71 6.43 -1.06
CA ILE A 20 -14.31 6.18 -2.45
C ILE A 20 -14.66 7.39 -3.30
N GLN A 21 -13.69 7.87 -4.08
CA GLN A 21 -13.81 9.04 -4.95
C GLN A 21 -13.88 8.59 -6.41
N ALA A 22 -15.06 8.67 -7.01
CA ALA A 22 -15.30 8.22 -8.38
C ALA A 22 -14.49 9.05 -9.40
N GLU A 23 -14.33 10.34 -9.13
CA GLU A 23 -13.60 11.30 -9.97
C GLU A 23 -12.07 11.12 -9.93
N PHE A 24 -11.58 10.24 -9.05
CA PHE A 24 -10.21 9.78 -8.93
C PHE A 24 -10.09 8.28 -9.23
N GLN A 25 -10.86 7.78 -10.22
CA GLN A 25 -10.80 6.40 -10.70
C GLN A 25 -11.14 5.37 -9.61
N GLY A 26 -12.04 5.72 -8.68
CA GLY A 26 -12.44 4.84 -7.58
C GLY A 26 -11.38 4.73 -6.49
N ALA A 27 -10.43 5.67 -6.41
CA ALA A 27 -9.48 5.73 -5.31
C ALA A 27 -10.18 5.99 -3.98
N TYR A 28 -9.72 5.35 -2.92
CA TYR A 28 -10.12 5.71 -1.56
C TYR A 28 -9.37 6.95 -1.10
N PHE A 29 -10.07 7.87 -0.44
CA PHE A 29 -9.53 9.10 0.09
C PHE A 29 -9.90 9.25 1.57
N THR A 30 -8.92 9.61 2.38
CA THR A 30 -9.13 10.02 3.77
C THR A 30 -8.28 11.24 4.09
N THR A 31 -8.75 12.04 5.04
CA THR A 31 -8.05 13.24 5.50
C THR A 31 -8.16 13.35 7.02
N PHE A 32 -7.28 14.15 7.61
CA PHE A 32 -7.27 14.39 9.04
C PHE A 32 -8.46 15.28 9.42
N GLN A 33 -9.06 15.01 10.57
CA GLN A 33 -10.08 15.89 11.14
C GLN A 33 -9.36 16.85 12.09
N SER A 34 -9.36 18.15 11.78
CA SER A 34 -8.89 19.16 12.74
C SER A 34 -9.82 19.18 13.95
N GLN A 35 -9.25 19.21 15.16
CA GLN A 35 -10.02 19.27 16.40
C GLN A 35 -10.68 20.64 16.62
N ASP A 36 -10.31 21.66 15.83
CA ASP A 36 -10.86 23.01 15.92
C ASP A 36 -12.01 23.23 14.93
N ALA A 37 -13.16 22.59 15.21
CA ALA A 37 -14.40 22.70 14.44
C ALA A 37 -15.00 24.14 14.38
N SER A 38 -14.35 25.13 15.00
CA SER A 38 -14.75 26.54 15.03
C SER A 38 -14.05 27.41 13.98
N SER A 39 -13.11 26.86 13.21
CA SER A 39 -12.50 27.56 12.09
C SER A 39 -13.09 27.05 10.78
N SER A 40 -14.00 27.82 10.19
CA SER A 40 -14.60 27.62 8.86
C SER A 40 -13.60 27.79 7.69
N GLY A 41 -12.32 27.52 7.95
CA GLY A 41 -11.28 27.44 6.93
C GLY A 41 -11.19 26.02 6.39
N SER A 42 -11.23 25.88 5.07
CA SER A 42 -10.93 24.61 4.39
C SER A 42 -9.55 24.11 4.85
N ASN A 43 -9.49 23.04 5.65
CA ASN A 43 -8.24 22.35 6.01
C ASN A 43 -7.64 21.66 4.79
N THR A 44 -7.15 22.46 3.85
CA THR A 44 -6.53 21.99 2.61
C THR A 44 -5.10 21.61 2.92
N SER A 45 -4.81 20.30 2.95
CA SER A 45 -3.43 19.85 3.15
C SER A 45 -2.58 20.18 1.93
N LYS A 46 -1.42 20.81 2.13
CA LYS A 46 -0.39 20.97 1.08
C LYS A 46 0.34 19.66 0.77
N ARG A 47 0.04 18.58 1.50
CA ARG A 47 0.76 17.31 1.44
C ARG A 47 -0.19 16.16 1.23
N ALA A 48 0.26 15.16 0.49
CA ALA A 48 -0.46 13.91 0.36
C ALA A 48 0.48 12.70 0.49
N VAL A 49 -0.08 11.58 0.94
CA VAL A 49 0.55 10.26 0.87
C VAL A 49 -0.31 9.36 0.00
N VAL A 50 0.32 8.64 -0.93
CA VAL A 50 -0.32 7.60 -1.74
C VAL A 50 0.07 6.24 -1.20
N LEU A 51 -0.90 5.48 -0.68
CA LEU A 51 -0.70 4.12 -0.18
C LEU A 51 -1.00 3.13 -1.31
N LEU A 52 0.00 2.32 -1.67
CA LEU A 52 -0.13 1.23 -2.64
C LEU A 52 -0.34 -0.09 -1.88
N THR A 53 -1.49 -0.71 -2.13
CA THR A 53 -2.00 -1.91 -1.47
C THR A 53 -1.19 -3.18 -1.78
N ASP A 54 -1.40 -4.22 -0.98
CA ASP A 54 -0.93 -5.56 -1.31
C ASP A 54 -1.81 -6.20 -2.40
N GLY A 55 -1.63 -7.50 -2.64
CA GLY A 55 -2.39 -8.23 -3.68
C GLY A 55 -3.90 -8.31 -3.45
N PHE A 56 -4.41 -7.95 -2.27
CA PHE A 56 -5.85 -7.96 -1.95
C PHE A 56 -6.57 -6.68 -2.37
N GLY A 57 -5.85 -5.58 -2.58
CA GLY A 57 -6.43 -4.31 -3.05
C GLY A 57 -7.39 -3.63 -2.05
N LEU A 58 -8.24 -2.76 -2.58
CA LEU A 58 -9.26 -2.02 -1.80
C LEU A 58 -10.34 -2.85 -1.10
N PRO A 59 -10.69 -4.07 -1.57
CA PRO A 59 -11.59 -4.93 -0.82
C PRO A 59 -11.09 -5.20 0.62
N LEU A 60 -9.77 -5.27 0.82
CA LEU A 60 -9.21 -5.46 2.15
C LEU A 60 -9.28 -4.18 2.96
N LYS A 61 -10.05 -4.20 4.04
CA LYS A 61 -10.27 -3.06 4.93
C LYS A 61 -8.98 -2.51 5.56
N ASN A 62 -7.98 -3.34 5.83
CA ASN A 62 -6.76 -2.94 6.54
C ASN A 62 -6.04 -1.77 5.88
N CYS A 63 -5.98 -1.73 4.55
CA CYS A 63 -5.30 -0.64 3.85
C CYS A 63 -5.93 0.73 4.15
N LYS A 64 -7.25 0.76 4.35
CA LYS A 64 -8.02 1.97 4.69
C LYS A 64 -7.77 2.39 6.14
N VAL A 65 -7.75 1.43 7.07
CA VAL A 65 -7.41 1.67 8.48
C VAL A 65 -5.98 2.21 8.61
N ILE A 66 -5.03 1.65 7.86
CA ILE A 66 -3.64 2.15 7.82
C ILE A 66 -3.60 3.59 7.26
N ALA A 67 -4.32 3.85 6.16
CA ALA A 67 -4.41 5.19 5.58
C ALA A 67 -4.96 6.22 6.56
N ASP A 68 -5.99 5.86 7.33
CA ASP A 68 -6.56 6.72 8.37
C ASP A 68 -5.55 7.04 9.47
N LYS A 69 -4.76 6.05 9.92
CA LYS A 69 -3.70 6.26 10.91
C LYS A 69 -2.60 7.18 10.38
N ILE A 70 -2.17 6.97 9.13
CA ILE A 70 -1.17 7.81 8.46
C ILE A 70 -1.70 9.25 8.35
N SER A 71 -2.94 9.42 7.88
CA SER A 71 -3.56 10.73 7.68
C SER A 71 -3.63 11.53 8.98
N THR A 72 -4.13 10.92 10.06
CA THR A 72 -4.19 11.55 11.37
C THR A 72 -2.80 11.86 11.92
N SER A 73 -1.83 10.97 11.77
CA SER A 73 -0.48 11.15 12.37
C SER A 73 0.41 12.16 11.63
N LEU A 74 0.13 12.38 10.34
CA LEU A 74 0.86 13.32 9.49
C LEU A 74 0.10 14.62 9.23
N GLU A 75 -1.17 14.70 9.64
CA GLU A 75 -2.07 15.82 9.31
C GLU A 75 -2.06 16.11 7.80
N CYS A 76 -2.25 15.04 7.02
CA CYS A 76 -2.23 15.13 5.57
C CYS A 76 -3.29 14.27 4.90
N ASP A 77 -3.51 14.56 3.62
CA ASP A 77 -4.38 13.78 2.77
C ASP A 77 -3.74 12.42 2.47
N VAL A 78 -4.54 11.35 2.47
CA VAL A 78 -4.07 10.01 2.10
C VAL A 78 -4.98 9.40 1.06
N TRP A 79 -4.37 8.90 -0.01
CA TRP A 79 -5.04 8.28 -1.14
C TRP A 79 -4.64 6.82 -1.30
N ILE A 80 -5.59 5.97 -1.66
CA ILE A 80 -5.36 4.58 -2.04
C ILE A 80 -5.95 4.34 -3.44
N PRO A 81 -5.14 4.35 -4.50
CA PRO A 81 -5.63 4.14 -5.87
C PRO A 81 -6.09 2.69 -6.08
N ASP A 82 -7.18 2.50 -6.83
CA ASP A 82 -7.61 1.18 -7.32
C ASP A 82 -6.88 0.79 -8.61
N TYR A 83 -5.57 0.59 -8.53
CA TYR A 83 -4.78 0.17 -9.70
C TYR A 83 -5.03 -1.29 -10.12
N PHE A 84 -5.91 -2.01 -9.42
CA PHE A 84 -6.45 -3.31 -9.81
C PHE A 84 -7.81 -3.22 -10.55
N GLN A 85 -8.45 -2.05 -10.58
CA GLN A 85 -9.77 -1.82 -11.20
C GLN A 85 -10.83 -2.83 -10.77
N GLY A 86 -10.97 -3.01 -9.44
CA GLY A 86 -11.92 -3.95 -8.85
C GLY A 86 -11.58 -5.42 -9.04
N ARG A 87 -10.41 -5.75 -9.61
CA ARG A 87 -9.95 -7.13 -9.85
C ARG A 87 -8.60 -7.38 -9.18
N PRO A 88 -8.56 -7.46 -7.83
CA PRO A 88 -7.33 -7.73 -7.11
C PRO A 88 -6.72 -9.09 -7.49
N LEU A 89 -5.43 -9.25 -7.23
CA LEU A 89 -4.69 -10.47 -7.52
C LEU A 89 -5.14 -11.65 -6.65
N ILE A 90 -5.55 -11.36 -5.41
CA ILE A 90 -5.95 -12.35 -4.42
C ILE A 90 -7.34 -11.97 -3.90
N PRO A 91 -8.34 -12.85 -4.01
CA PRO A 91 -9.66 -12.59 -3.45
C PRO A 91 -9.62 -12.67 -1.91
N LEU A 92 -10.47 -11.90 -1.23
CA LEU A 92 -10.45 -11.83 0.25
C LEU A 92 -10.69 -13.18 0.93
N ASN A 93 -11.52 -14.05 0.35
CA ASN A 93 -11.78 -15.38 0.88
C ASN A 93 -10.54 -16.30 0.91
N ALA A 94 -9.48 -15.96 0.17
CA ALA A 94 -8.21 -16.68 0.21
C ALA A 94 -7.33 -16.28 1.41
N MET A 95 -7.74 -15.31 2.25
CA MET A 95 -7.04 -14.99 3.50
C MET A 95 -7.11 -16.11 4.55
N SER A 96 -8.14 -16.96 4.47
CA SER A 96 -8.42 -18.03 5.44
C SER A 96 -7.81 -19.38 5.05
N GLY A 97 -6.64 -19.38 4.39
CA GLY A 97 -5.94 -20.61 4.02
C GLY A 97 -5.62 -21.49 5.23
N PRO A 98 -5.50 -22.82 5.06
CA PRO A 98 -5.51 -23.78 6.18
C PRO A 98 -4.36 -23.57 7.17
N ASP A 99 -4.69 -23.65 8.47
CA ASP A 99 -3.82 -23.51 9.65
C ASP A 99 -2.59 -24.44 9.69
N LYS A 100 -1.59 -24.20 8.83
CA LYS A 100 -0.32 -24.93 8.87
C LYS A 100 0.85 -23.95 8.92
N ALA A 101 0.95 -23.28 10.06
CA ALA A 101 1.99 -22.31 10.41
C ALA A 101 3.45 -22.81 10.34
N SER A 102 3.72 -24.07 9.95
CA SER A 102 5.05 -24.68 10.05
C SER A 102 5.68 -25.17 8.73
N GLN A 103 5.00 -25.14 7.58
CA GLN A 103 5.61 -25.59 6.32
C GLN A 103 6.00 -24.43 5.39
N LYS A 104 7.28 -24.40 4.99
CA LYS A 104 7.77 -23.58 3.88
C LYS A 104 7.11 -24.12 2.59
N MET A 105 6.10 -23.44 2.05
CA MET A 105 5.57 -23.81 0.73
C MET A 105 6.68 -23.70 -0.31
N SER A 106 6.87 -24.73 -1.14
CA SER A 106 7.86 -24.68 -2.22
C SER A 106 7.36 -23.81 -3.38
N ILE A 107 8.26 -23.37 -4.25
CA ILE A 107 7.93 -22.59 -5.46
C ILE A 107 6.94 -23.36 -6.36
N LEU A 108 7.03 -24.69 -6.40
CA LEU A 108 6.10 -25.56 -7.13
C LEU A 108 4.71 -25.59 -6.50
N ASP A 109 4.63 -25.52 -5.17
CA ASP A 109 3.34 -25.48 -4.45
C ASP A 109 2.68 -24.11 -4.55
N TRP A 110 3.46 -23.03 -4.64
CA TRP A 110 2.95 -21.68 -4.93
C TRP A 110 2.48 -21.55 -6.38
N ILE A 111 3.25 -22.05 -7.35
CA ILE A 111 2.82 -22.11 -8.75
C ILE A 111 1.53 -22.91 -8.84
N LYS A 112 1.44 -24.08 -8.19
CA LYS A 112 0.22 -24.88 -8.12
C LYS A 112 -0.91 -24.20 -7.36
N PHE A 113 -0.65 -23.47 -6.28
CA PHE A 113 -1.69 -22.75 -5.52
C PHE A 113 -2.27 -21.59 -6.34
N ILE A 114 -1.41 -20.84 -7.04
CA ILE A 114 -1.82 -19.78 -7.98
C ILE A 114 -2.50 -20.39 -9.21
N PHE A 115 -2.02 -21.50 -9.75
CA PHE A 115 -2.67 -22.17 -10.87
C PHE A 115 -4.02 -22.77 -10.44
N LEU A 116 -4.09 -23.56 -9.37
CA LEU A 116 -5.32 -24.23 -8.91
C LEU A 116 -6.38 -23.25 -8.38
N ASN A 117 -6.02 -22.22 -7.61
CA ASN A 117 -6.98 -21.21 -7.16
C ASN A 117 -7.18 -20.08 -8.19
N GLY A 118 -6.40 -20.07 -9.27
CA GLY A 118 -6.40 -19.04 -10.30
C GLY A 118 -6.79 -19.49 -11.70
N ILE A 119 -7.39 -20.68 -11.84
CA ILE A 119 -8.11 -21.05 -13.07
C ILE A 119 -9.24 -20.03 -13.41
N PRO A 120 -9.77 -19.20 -12.47
CA PRO A 120 -10.56 -18.00 -12.81
C PRO A 120 -9.78 -16.67 -12.96
N SER A 121 -8.45 -16.61 -12.76
CA SER A 121 -7.71 -15.33 -12.55
C SER A 121 -6.58 -15.01 -13.54
N ILE A 122 -6.41 -15.76 -14.63
CA ILE A 122 -5.51 -15.38 -15.75
C ILE A 122 -5.75 -13.92 -16.22
N PRO A 123 -7.01 -13.45 -16.40
CA PRO A 123 -7.26 -12.05 -16.75
C PRO A 123 -6.78 -11.07 -15.68
N ALA A 124 -6.88 -11.41 -14.39
CA ALA A 124 -6.45 -10.56 -13.29
C ALA A 124 -4.92 -10.43 -13.23
N PHE A 125 -4.18 -11.50 -13.51
CA PHE A 125 -2.72 -11.45 -13.63
C PHE A 125 -2.26 -10.59 -14.82
N ILE A 126 -2.92 -10.71 -15.98
CA ILE A 126 -2.61 -9.89 -17.15
C ILE A 126 -2.95 -8.41 -16.87
N SER A 127 -4.13 -8.14 -16.28
CA SER A 127 -4.56 -6.78 -15.95
C SER A 127 -3.78 -6.16 -14.80
N SER A 128 -3.04 -6.96 -14.03
CA SER A 128 -2.25 -6.51 -12.89
C SER A 128 -0.76 -6.72 -13.11
N ARG A 129 -0.32 -6.90 -14.36
CA ARG A 129 1.11 -6.93 -14.69
C ARG A 129 1.72 -5.53 -14.46
N PRO A 130 3.03 -5.45 -14.15
CA PRO A 130 3.69 -4.18 -13.81
C PRO A 130 3.38 -3.03 -14.77
N SER A 131 3.51 -3.24 -16.09
CA SER A 131 3.28 -2.18 -17.08
C SER A 131 1.84 -1.63 -17.10
N VAL A 132 0.84 -2.45 -16.79
CA VAL A 132 -0.57 -2.02 -16.75
C VAL A 132 -0.84 -1.24 -15.47
N VAL A 133 -0.35 -1.74 -14.34
CA VAL A 133 -0.46 -1.03 -13.06
C VAL A 133 0.27 0.30 -13.10
N ASP A 134 1.48 0.35 -13.66
CA ASP A 134 2.27 1.58 -13.77
C ASP A 134 1.56 2.63 -14.63
N ALA A 135 0.91 2.21 -15.73
CA ALA A 135 0.09 3.11 -16.55
C ALA A 135 -1.13 3.66 -15.79
N ARG A 136 -1.81 2.83 -14.98
CA ARG A 136 -2.93 3.27 -14.13
C ARG A 136 -2.46 4.24 -13.05
N LEU A 137 -1.35 3.94 -12.39
CA LEU A 137 -0.74 4.84 -11.40
C LEU A 137 -0.35 6.17 -12.05
N ALA A 138 0.27 6.16 -13.23
CA ALA A 138 0.61 7.38 -13.96
C ALA A 138 -0.64 8.22 -14.25
N SER A 139 -1.75 7.59 -14.67
CA SER A 139 -3.03 8.27 -14.89
C SER A 139 -3.60 8.86 -13.59
N PHE A 140 -3.56 8.11 -12.49
CA PHE A 140 -3.99 8.58 -11.18
C PHE A 140 -3.16 9.80 -10.69
N PHE A 141 -1.83 9.75 -10.82
CA PHE A 141 -0.98 10.89 -10.46
C PHE A 141 -1.20 12.11 -11.36
N ALA A 142 -1.53 11.91 -12.64
CA ALA A 142 -1.94 13.00 -13.52
C ALA A 142 -3.23 13.68 -13.02
N LEU A 143 -4.23 12.89 -12.60
CA LEU A 143 -5.46 13.41 -11.99
C LEU A 143 -5.21 14.16 -10.68
N LEU A 144 -4.32 13.65 -9.82
CA LEU A 144 -3.92 14.37 -8.60
C LEU A 144 -3.30 15.71 -8.95
N LYS A 145 -2.38 15.76 -9.92
CA LYS A 145 -1.73 17.01 -10.34
C LYS A 145 -2.74 18.02 -10.91
N GLU A 146 -3.72 17.55 -11.68
CA GLU A 146 -4.75 18.39 -12.29
C GLU A 146 -5.75 18.92 -11.26
N LYS A 147 -6.31 18.02 -10.42
CA LYS A 147 -7.44 18.34 -9.53
C LYS A 147 -7.03 18.77 -8.13
N LYS A 148 -5.79 18.50 -7.73
CA LYS A 148 -5.22 18.90 -6.43
C LYS A 148 -3.89 19.66 -6.64
N PRO A 149 -3.90 20.77 -7.41
CA PRO A 149 -2.68 21.51 -7.76
C PRO A 149 -1.99 22.17 -6.56
N HIS A 150 -2.67 22.25 -5.40
CA HIS A 150 -2.14 22.79 -4.15
C HIS A 150 -1.20 21.81 -3.42
N TYR A 151 -1.11 20.54 -3.84
CA TYR A 151 -0.15 19.62 -3.25
C TYR A 151 1.29 20.00 -3.65
N GLU A 152 2.07 20.43 -2.66
CA GLU A 152 3.49 20.75 -2.81
C GLU A 152 4.37 19.49 -2.69
N LYS A 153 3.96 18.55 -1.83
CA LYS A 153 4.69 17.30 -1.58
C LYS A 153 3.76 16.11 -1.58
N ILE A 154 4.13 15.10 -2.36
CA ILE A 154 3.45 13.80 -2.42
C ILE A 154 4.45 12.70 -2.11
N GLY A 155 4.20 11.94 -1.05
CA GLY A 155 4.93 10.71 -0.73
C GLY A 155 4.16 9.47 -1.16
N ALA A 156 4.83 8.33 -1.22
CA ALA A 156 4.15 7.05 -1.45
C ALA A 156 4.68 5.93 -0.55
N VAL A 157 3.77 5.14 0.03
CA VAL A 157 4.11 3.93 0.80
C VAL A 157 3.53 2.73 0.10
N GLY A 158 4.31 1.66 -0.05
CA GLY A 158 3.87 0.45 -0.74
C GLY A 158 4.05 -0.80 0.09
N TYR A 159 3.04 -1.68 0.10
CA TYR A 159 3.03 -2.95 0.82
C TYR A 159 3.04 -4.13 -0.16
N CYS A 160 3.94 -5.12 -0.01
CA CYS A 160 3.93 -6.34 -0.83
C CYS A 160 3.99 -6.02 -2.34
N TYR A 161 2.91 -6.27 -3.09
CA TYR A 161 2.78 -5.91 -4.50
C TYR A 161 2.96 -4.40 -4.68
N GLY A 162 2.30 -3.59 -3.85
CA GLY A 162 2.46 -2.14 -3.79
C GLY A 162 3.88 -1.72 -3.42
N GLY A 163 4.62 -2.52 -2.65
CA GLY A 163 6.04 -2.31 -2.37
C GLY A 163 6.92 -2.45 -3.63
N SER A 164 6.57 -3.38 -4.52
CA SER A 164 7.25 -3.49 -5.82
C SER A 164 6.85 -2.34 -6.74
N ALA A 165 5.58 -1.94 -6.72
CA ALA A 165 5.08 -0.82 -7.50
C ALA A 165 5.69 0.52 -7.08
N VAL A 166 5.87 0.75 -5.77
CA VAL A 166 6.45 2.00 -5.26
C VAL A 166 7.93 2.14 -5.61
N ILE A 167 8.68 1.03 -5.72
CA ILE A 167 10.06 1.03 -6.23
C ILE A 167 10.10 1.52 -7.68
N ARG A 168 9.20 1.04 -8.55
CA ARG A 168 9.12 1.51 -9.94
C ARG A 168 8.66 2.96 -10.01
N LEU A 169 7.66 3.32 -9.22
CA LEU A 169 7.15 4.69 -9.12
C LEU A 169 8.23 5.69 -8.66
N ALA A 170 9.14 5.27 -7.77
CA ALA A 170 10.25 6.08 -7.29
C ALA A 170 11.27 6.47 -8.38
N SER A 171 11.22 5.87 -9.57
CA SER A 171 12.03 6.29 -10.73
C SER A 171 11.38 7.43 -11.54
N THR A 172 10.12 7.76 -11.24
CA THR A 172 9.33 8.82 -11.89
C THR A 172 9.47 10.16 -11.16
N SER A 173 8.90 11.23 -11.72
CA SER A 173 8.84 12.56 -11.10
C SER A 173 7.51 12.86 -10.42
N SER A 174 6.66 11.85 -10.19
CA SER A 174 5.31 12.05 -9.64
C SER A 174 5.27 12.14 -8.12
N ILE A 175 6.36 11.75 -7.44
CA ILE A 175 6.45 11.68 -5.98
C ILE A 175 7.79 12.22 -5.50
N HIS A 176 7.89 12.49 -4.19
CA HIS A 176 9.04 13.14 -3.57
C HIS A 176 9.79 12.25 -2.57
N SER A 177 9.15 11.20 -2.06
CA SER A 177 9.71 10.32 -1.04
C SER A 177 8.92 9.02 -1.00
N VAL A 178 9.58 7.90 -0.69
CA VAL A 178 8.93 6.60 -0.59
C VAL A 178 9.24 5.81 0.67
N VAL A 179 8.28 4.97 1.06
CA VAL A 179 8.47 3.92 2.06
C VAL A 179 8.13 2.58 1.43
N VAL A 180 9.08 1.65 1.45
CA VAL A 180 8.95 0.31 0.88
C VAL A 180 8.74 -0.68 2.02
N CYS A 181 7.50 -1.15 2.20
CA CYS A 181 7.14 -2.10 3.24
C CYS A 181 7.10 -3.51 2.66
N HIS A 182 8.14 -4.29 2.94
CA HIS A 182 8.26 -5.71 2.56
C HIS A 182 7.83 -5.98 1.11
N PRO A 183 8.62 -5.50 0.12
CA PRO A 183 8.21 -5.56 -1.27
C PRO A 183 8.13 -6.99 -1.78
N GLY A 184 7.27 -7.20 -2.76
CA GLY A 184 7.26 -8.39 -3.61
C GLY A 184 8.50 -8.46 -4.51
N GLN A 185 8.35 -9.03 -5.70
CA GLN A 185 9.47 -9.17 -6.62
C GLN A 185 9.86 -7.82 -7.24
N PHE A 186 11.14 -7.48 -7.11
CA PHE A 186 11.78 -6.34 -7.78
C PHE A 186 13.19 -6.74 -8.25
N SER A 187 13.81 -5.89 -9.06
CA SER A 187 15.17 -6.03 -9.55
C SER A 187 16.08 -4.91 -9.01
N MET A 188 17.36 -5.21 -8.86
CA MET A 188 18.35 -4.20 -8.49
C MET A 188 18.54 -3.12 -9.57
N LYS A 189 18.08 -3.38 -10.80
CA LYS A 189 18.03 -2.35 -11.86
C LYS A 189 17.01 -1.28 -11.50
N GLU A 190 15.81 -1.67 -11.09
CA GLU A 190 14.75 -0.72 -10.68
C GLU A 190 15.17 0.08 -9.45
N VAL A 191 15.81 -0.57 -8.45
CA VAL A 191 16.31 0.14 -7.25
C VAL A 191 17.34 1.20 -7.61
N ARG A 192 18.28 0.89 -8.51
CA ARG A 192 19.30 1.85 -8.98
C ARG A 192 18.70 3.00 -9.81
N GLN A 193 17.47 2.87 -10.30
CA GLN A 193 16.78 3.90 -11.06
C GLN A 193 15.93 4.84 -10.19
N MET A 194 15.80 4.56 -8.89
CA MET A 194 15.06 5.42 -7.96
C MET A 194 15.72 6.80 -7.87
N LYS A 195 14.89 7.85 -7.94
CA LYS A 195 15.31 9.26 -7.94
C LYS A 195 14.92 10.01 -6.68
N VAL A 196 14.17 9.36 -5.80
CA VAL A 196 13.64 9.95 -4.56
C VAL A 196 14.19 9.21 -3.34
N PRO A 197 14.35 9.89 -2.21
CA PRO A 197 14.77 9.25 -0.97
C PRO A 197 13.77 8.15 -0.58
N SER A 198 14.31 7.04 -0.05
CA SER A 198 13.52 5.87 0.32
C SER A 198 13.85 5.33 1.71
N SER A 199 12.82 4.89 2.42
CA SER A 199 12.93 4.11 3.66
C SER A 199 12.40 2.70 3.43
N TRP A 200 13.05 1.69 4.00
CA TRP A 200 12.69 0.28 3.78
C TRP A 200 12.34 -0.38 5.11
N ALA A 201 11.11 -0.87 5.24
CA ALA A 201 10.62 -1.60 6.40
C ALA A 201 10.55 -3.10 6.05
N CYS A 202 11.65 -3.82 6.35
CA CYS A 202 11.85 -5.24 5.99
C CYS A 202 12.37 -6.06 7.18
N PRO A 203 11.60 -6.19 8.28
CA PRO A 203 11.98 -6.96 9.46
C PRO A 203 12.15 -8.45 9.13
N GLU A 204 13.25 -9.03 9.60
CA GLU A 204 13.55 -10.45 9.47
C GLU A 204 12.51 -11.32 10.19
N GLY A 205 12.29 -12.55 9.71
CA GLY A 205 11.38 -13.51 10.34
C GLY A 205 9.88 -13.23 10.18
N THR A 206 9.50 -12.07 9.63
CA THR A 206 8.08 -11.71 9.43
C THR A 206 7.46 -12.35 8.20
N GLN A 207 6.15 -12.65 8.28
CA GLN A 207 5.40 -13.18 7.14
C GLN A 207 5.13 -12.09 6.07
N HIS A 208 4.92 -12.52 4.82
CA HIS A 208 4.62 -11.64 3.68
C HIS A 208 3.20 -11.08 3.79
N GLY A 209 3.07 -10.05 4.61
CA GLY A 209 1.79 -9.51 5.01
C GLY A 209 1.85 -8.75 6.33
N PHE A 210 2.87 -8.93 7.17
CA PHE A 210 2.92 -8.32 8.51
C PHE A 210 2.58 -6.82 8.50
N ALA A 211 3.07 -6.09 7.50
CA ALA A 211 2.89 -4.65 7.43
C ALA A 211 1.46 -4.21 7.02
N ALA A 212 0.68 -5.06 6.35
CA ALA A 212 -0.69 -4.75 5.90
C ALA A 212 -1.78 -5.61 6.56
N ARG A 213 -1.45 -6.82 7.00
CA ARG A 213 -2.32 -7.87 7.53
C ARG A 213 -1.59 -8.64 8.64
N PRO A 214 -1.17 -7.97 9.73
CA PRO A 214 -0.47 -8.65 10.80
C PRO A 214 -1.32 -9.77 11.39
N ASN A 215 -0.69 -10.90 11.70
CA ASN A 215 -1.32 -11.91 12.52
C ASN A 215 -1.29 -11.47 13.97
N LEU A 216 -2.47 -11.08 14.48
CA LEU A 216 -2.63 -10.51 15.82
C LEU A 216 -2.42 -11.53 16.94
N ALA A 217 -2.36 -12.83 16.63
CA ALA A 217 -2.04 -13.87 17.60
C ALA A 217 -0.54 -13.93 17.97
N TYR A 218 0.34 -13.33 17.16
CA TYR A 218 1.79 -13.38 17.33
C TYR A 218 2.32 -11.97 17.67
N PRO A 219 2.74 -11.70 18.92
CA PRO A 219 3.20 -10.39 19.36
C PRO A 219 4.33 -9.80 18.51
N GLU A 220 5.25 -10.63 18.04
CA GLU A 220 6.36 -10.21 17.19
C GLU A 220 5.91 -9.69 15.81
N ILE A 221 4.79 -10.20 15.29
CA ILE A 221 4.20 -9.74 14.02
C ILE A 221 3.45 -8.42 14.23
N VAL A 222 2.76 -8.27 15.37
CA VAL A 222 2.12 -7.02 15.77
C VAL A 222 3.16 -5.92 15.95
N GLU A 223 4.23 -6.19 16.70
CA GLU A 223 5.32 -5.24 16.94
C GLU A 223 5.98 -4.82 15.62
N ALA A 224 6.23 -5.77 14.71
CA ALA A 224 6.80 -5.47 13.40
C ALA A 224 5.86 -4.57 12.55
N HIS A 225 4.55 -4.81 12.61
CA HIS A 225 3.55 -3.99 11.92
C HIS A 225 3.55 -2.56 12.43
N GLU A 226 3.50 -2.39 13.75
CA GLU A 226 3.49 -1.08 14.41
C GLU A 226 4.78 -0.32 14.10
N LYS A 227 5.94 -0.97 14.21
CA LYS A 227 7.24 -0.37 13.83
C LYS A 227 7.29 0.05 12.37
N ALA A 228 6.71 -0.72 11.44
CA ALA A 228 6.67 -0.33 10.03
C ALA A 228 5.77 0.90 9.81
N LEU A 229 4.65 1.01 10.51
CA LEU A 229 3.77 2.18 10.48
C LEU A 229 4.47 3.41 11.09
N GLU A 230 5.11 3.26 12.24
CA GLU A 230 5.88 4.32 12.91
C GLU A 230 7.04 4.80 12.03
N GLN A 231 7.78 3.88 11.41
CA GLN A 231 8.84 4.20 10.45
C GLN A 231 8.28 4.98 9.27
N THR A 232 7.11 4.60 8.75
CA THR A 232 6.43 5.31 7.66
C THR A 232 6.11 6.75 8.06
N ILE A 233 5.49 6.94 9.22
CA ILE A 233 5.12 8.26 9.75
C ILE A 233 6.37 9.11 10.01
N SER A 234 7.35 8.56 10.72
CA SER A 234 8.60 9.25 11.06
C SER A 234 9.38 9.67 9.81
N TRP A 235 9.39 8.82 8.78
CA TRP A 235 10.02 9.13 7.51
C TRP A 235 9.32 10.30 6.80
N PHE A 236 8.00 10.24 6.65
CA PHE A 236 7.28 11.30 5.96
C PHE A 236 7.24 12.62 6.71
N LYS A 237 7.28 12.63 8.05
CA LYS A 237 7.50 13.85 8.84
C LYS A 237 8.81 14.56 8.46
N LYS A 238 9.85 13.81 8.12
CA LYS A 238 11.17 14.34 7.73
C LYS A 238 11.25 14.72 6.26
N THR A 239 10.56 13.98 5.37
CA THR A 239 10.75 14.14 3.91
C THR A 239 9.65 14.90 3.20
N LEU A 240 8.45 14.96 3.76
CA LEU A 240 7.32 15.73 3.22
C LEU A 240 7.17 17.03 4.03
N VAL A 241 8.23 17.82 4.09
CA VAL A 241 8.19 19.15 4.70
C VAL A 241 7.79 20.14 3.61
N VAL A 242 6.81 20.98 3.93
CA VAL A 242 6.31 22.08 3.07
C VAL A 242 6.59 23.40 3.78
N GLY A 243 6.79 24.45 3.00
CA GLY A 243 7.08 25.81 3.50
C GLY A 243 5.83 26.62 3.79
#